data_AF-A0A1A0KFL2-F1
#
_entry.id   AF-A0A1A0KFL2-F1
#
_cell.length_a   1.000
_cell.length_b   1.000
_cell.length_c   1.000
_cell.angle_alpha   90.00
_cell.angle_beta   90.00
_cell.angle_gamma   90.00
#
_symmetry.space_group_name_H-M   'P 1'
#
loop_
_entity.id
_entity.type
_entity.pdbx_description
1 polymer ?
#
loop_
_entity_poly.entity_id
_entity_poly.type
_entity_poly.pdbx_seq_one_letter_code
_entity_poly.pdbx_strand_id
1 'polypeptide(L)' 'MYATVLRTSNRLWTYLSPAEQIGPGARTARFRVGGDQPVLDRDGRSRISFEDTAVALLDEIETPRFVQRRFTVGY' A
#
# COMPACT_ATOMS: atom_id res chain seq x y z
N MET A 1 -16.85 -8.31 10.97
CA MET A 1 -16.95 -9.78 10.80
C MET A 1 -16.42 -10.19 9.42
N TYR A 2 -15.18 -9.83 9.06
CA TYR A 2 -14.62 -10.14 7.73
C TYR A 2 -13.17 -10.66 7.78
N ALA A 3 -12.47 -10.46 8.91
CA ALA A 3 -11.05 -10.77 9.05
C ALA A 3 -10.74 -12.27 9.28
N THR A 4 -11.74 -13.11 9.51
CA THR A 4 -11.53 -14.52 9.91
C THR A 4 -11.38 -15.47 8.72
N VAL A 5 -11.95 -15.17 7.56
CA VAL A 5 -11.98 -16.12 6.40
C VAL A 5 -10.61 -16.27 5.71
N LEU A 6 -9.74 -15.26 5.77
CA LEU A 6 -8.44 -15.31 5.08
C LEU A 6 -7.36 -16.10 5.83
N ARG A 7 -7.57 -16.40 7.13
CA ARG A 7 -6.56 -17.05 7.97
C ARG A 7 -6.43 -18.57 7.73
N THR A 8 -7.36 -19.16 6.98
CA THR A 8 -7.43 -20.61 6.70
C THR A 8 -6.97 -20.96 5.27
N SER A 9 -6.61 -19.97 4.45
CA SER A 9 -6.19 -20.20 3.07
C SER A 9 -4.66 -20.33 2.99
N ASN A 10 -4.16 -21.36 2.34
CA ASN A 10 -2.76 -21.54 1.90
C ASN A 10 -2.32 -20.50 0.83
N ARG A 11 -2.97 -19.34 0.78
CA ARG A 11 -2.77 -18.29 -0.22
C ARG A 11 -1.87 -17.20 0.34
N LEU A 12 -0.90 -16.80 -0.47
CA LEU A 12 -0.08 -15.62 -0.26
C LEU A 12 -0.97 -14.41 -0.55
N TRP A 13 -1.56 -13.83 0.49
CA TRP A 13 -2.35 -12.60 0.38
C TRP A 13 -1.49 -11.42 0.82
N THR A 14 -1.56 -10.30 0.10
CA THR A 14 -0.98 -9.04 0.55
C THR A 14 -2.08 -8.00 0.58
N TYR A 15 -2.09 -7.14 1.60
CA TYR A 15 -3.09 -6.09 1.75
C TYR A 15 -2.45 -4.71 1.61
N LEU A 16 -2.73 -4.03 0.50
CA LEU A 16 -2.34 -2.63 0.31
C LEU A 16 -3.46 -1.72 0.86
N SER A 17 -3.15 -0.96 1.91
CA SER A 17 -4.02 0.08 2.44
C SER A 17 -3.59 1.43 1.83
N PRO A 18 -4.37 2.01 0.89
CA PRO A 18 -4.01 3.28 0.28
C PRO A 18 -4.01 4.43 1.30
N ALA A 19 -3.27 5.49 0.99
CA ALA A 19 -3.27 6.74 1.74
C ALA A 19 -4.69 7.35 1.84
N GLU A 20 -4.94 8.17 2.86
CA GLU A 20 -6.24 8.84 3.06
C GLU A 20 -6.69 9.66 1.85
N GLN A 21 -5.75 10.30 1.15
CA GLN A 21 -6.00 10.97 -0.12
C GLN A 21 -5.39 10.19 -1.28
N ILE A 22 -6.23 9.53 -2.06
CA ILE A 22 -5.87 8.96 -3.35
C ILE A 22 -6.52 9.75 -4.49
N GLY A 23 -5.74 10.12 -5.49
CA GLY A 23 -6.25 10.89 -6.63
C GLY A 23 -5.34 10.83 -7.85
N PRO A 24 -5.79 11.38 -9.00
CA PRO A 24 -4.93 11.53 -10.16
C PRO A 24 -3.77 12.46 -9.80
N GLY A 25 -2.55 12.06 -10.17
CA GLY A 25 -1.34 12.79 -9.80
C GLY A 25 -0.27 12.61 -10.86
N ALA A 26 0.98 12.80 -10.46
CA ALA A 26 2.11 12.43 -11.29
C ALA A 26 2.61 11.04 -10.87
N ARG A 27 3.04 10.25 -11.85
CA ARG A 27 3.86 9.06 -11.61
C ARG A 27 5.26 9.53 -11.21
N THR A 28 5.53 9.57 -9.91
CA THR A 28 6.84 9.98 -9.41
C THR A 28 7.77 8.80 -9.13
N ALA A 29 7.22 7.60 -8.94
CA ALA A 29 7.91 6.40 -8.43
C ALA A 29 8.70 6.68 -7.14
N ARG A 30 8.34 7.75 -6.42
CA ARG A 30 8.98 8.22 -5.19
C ARG A 30 7.92 8.27 -4.10
N PHE A 31 7.65 7.11 -3.53
CA PHE A 31 6.76 6.96 -2.39
C PHE A 31 7.51 6.21 -1.29
N ARG A 32 7.09 6.44 -0.06
CA ARG A 32 7.55 5.65 1.09
C ARG A 32 6.54 4.54 1.32
N VAL A 33 7.09 3.38 1.68
CA VAL A 33 6.30 2.22 2.08
C VAL A 33 6.26 2.17 3.60
N GLY A 34 5.06 2.28 4.16
CA GLY A 34 4.77 2.05 5.57
C GLY A 34 4.21 0.63 5.79
N GLY A 35 4.32 0.14 7.02
CA GLY A 35 3.65 -1.10 7.43
C GLY A 35 2.22 -0.82 7.88
N ASP A 36 1.98 -0.93 9.19
CA ASP A 36 0.69 -0.65 9.81
C ASP A 36 0.40 0.84 10.05
N GLN A 37 1.42 1.70 9.96
CA GLN A 37 1.29 3.13 10.21
C GLN A 37 1.17 3.92 8.89
N PRO A 38 0.18 4.83 8.78
CA PRO A 38 0.03 5.68 7.60
C PRO A 38 1.29 6.49 7.36
N VAL A 39 1.72 6.54 6.10
CA VAL A 39 2.80 7.43 5.67
C VAL A 39 2.23 8.84 5.57
N LEU A 40 2.85 9.77 6.28
CA LEU A 40 2.48 11.18 6.32
C LEU A 40 3.61 12.01 5.69
N ASP A 41 3.22 12.94 4.82
CA ASP A 41 4.13 13.95 4.31
C ASP A 41 4.41 15.02 5.40
N ARG A 42 5.27 15.99 5.12
CA ARG A 42 5.65 17.12 6.00
C ARG A 42 4.45 17.91 6.51
N ASP A 43 3.37 17.96 5.74
CA ASP A 43 2.11 18.60 6.13
C ASP A 43 1.20 17.72 7.01
N GLY A 44 1.67 16.54 7.42
CA GLY A 44 0.88 15.58 8.19
C GLY A 44 -0.25 14.92 7.39
N ARG A 45 -0.18 14.95 6.06
CA ARG A 45 -1.20 14.38 5.17
C ARG A 45 -0.73 13.06 4.58
N SER A 46 -1.59 12.06 4.61
CA SER A 46 -1.36 10.82 3.86
C SER A 46 -1.93 10.99 2.46
N ARG A 47 -1.06 11.13 1.46
CA ARG A 47 -1.46 11.30 0.06
C ARG A 47 -0.63 10.41 -0.87
N ILE A 48 -1.28 9.86 -1.88
CA ILE A 48 -0.61 9.12 -2.97
C ILE A 48 -1.36 9.27 -4.29
N SER A 49 -0.64 9.23 -5.42
CA SER A 49 -1.26 9.20 -6.75
C SER A 49 -1.74 7.80 -7.14
N PHE A 50 -2.71 7.72 -8.05
CA PHE A 50 -3.12 6.44 -8.63
C PHE A 50 -1.95 5.74 -9.33
N GLU A 51 -1.11 6.49 -10.06
CA GLU A 51 0.01 5.89 -10.77
C GLU A 51 1.07 5.31 -9.82
N ASP A 52 1.38 6.02 -8.72
CA ASP A 52 2.35 5.52 -7.74
C ASP A 52 1.79 4.34 -6.93
N THR A 53 0.48 4.33 -6.69
CA THR A 53 -0.20 3.16 -6.09
C THR A 53 -0.09 1.93 -7.00
N ALA A 54 -0.27 2.11 -8.31
CA ALA A 54 -0.12 1.02 -9.28
C ALA A 54 1.32 0.52 -9.36
N VAL A 55 2.31 1.43 -9.29
CA VAL A 55 3.74 1.06 -9.23
C VAL A 55 4.04 0.26 -7.96
N ALA A 56 3.55 0.69 -6.79
CA ALA A 56 3.74 -0.04 -5.55
C ALA A 56 3.13 -1.45 -5.58
N LEU A 57 1.97 -1.60 -6.23
CA LEU A 57 1.33 -2.89 -6.41
C LEU A 57 2.15 -3.79 -7.36
N LEU A 58 2.68 -3.23 -8.44
CA LEU A 58 3.54 -3.96 -9.38
C LEU A 58 4.83 -4.44 -8.69
N ASP A 59 5.47 -3.57 -7.92
CA ASP A 59 6.71 -3.88 -7.18
C ASP A 59 6.50 -5.03 -6.18
N GLU A 60 5.35 -5.08 -5.51
CA GLU A 60 4.99 -6.18 -4.60
C GLU A 60 4.66 -7.48 -5.34
N ILE A 61 4.16 -7.42 -6.59
CA ILE A 61 3.94 -8.62 -7.42
C ILE A 61 5.28 -9.18 -7.92
N GLU A 62 6.20 -8.31 -8.34
CA GLU A 62 7.53 -8.71 -8.83
C GLU A 62 8.44 -9.18 -7.68
N THR A 63 8.41 -8.46 -6.55
CA THR A 63 9.22 -8.73 -5.36
C THR A 63 8.33 -8.79 -4.12
N PRO A 64 7.69 -9.94 -3.84
CA PRO A 64 6.75 -10.07 -2.74
C PRO A 64 7.44 -9.89 -1.38
N ARG A 65 7.31 -8.70 -0.80
CA ARG A 65 7.93 -8.30 0.48
C ARG A 65 6.93 -8.26 1.62
N PHE A 66 5.64 -8.11 1.33
CA PHE A 66 4.56 -7.97 2.30
C PHE A 66 3.58 -9.14 2.27
N VAL A 67 4.07 -10.34 1.94
CA VAL A 67 3.27 -11.57 1.96
C VAL A 67 2.66 -11.80 3.34
N GLN A 68 1.34 -11.99 3.35
CA GLN A 68 0.49 -12.13 4.54
C GLN A 68 0.57 -10.95 5.50
N ARG A 69 0.92 -9.77 4.97
CA ARG A 69 1.01 -8.52 5.71
C ARG A 69 0.22 -7.43 5.03
N ARG A 70 -0.15 -6.46 5.85
CA ARG A 70 -0.66 -5.17 5.40
C ARG A 70 0.51 -4.23 5.22
N PHE A 71 0.48 -3.43 4.17
CA PHE A 71 1.36 -2.30 3.98
C PHE A 71 0.58 -1.09 3.49
N THR A 72 1.19 0.08 3.60
CA THR A 72 0.63 1.35 3.15
C THR A 72 1.67 2.13 2.38
N VAL A 73 1.23 3.05 1.56
CA VAL A 73 2.09 3.84 0.68
C VAL A 73 1.64 5.29 0.69
N GLY A 74 2.60 6.21 0.73
CA GLY A 74 2.36 7.65 0.73
C GLY A 74 3.64 8.42 0.46
N TYR A 75 3.55 9.74 0.35
CA TYR A 75 4.70 10.64 0.20
C TYR A 75 5.37 10.97 1.55
#